data_AF-A0A1C5LMY2-F1
#
_entry.id   AF-A0A1C5LMY2-F1
#
_cell.length_a   1.000
_cell.length_b   1.000
_cell.length_c   1.000
_cell.angle_alpha   90.00
_cell.angle_beta   90.00
_cell.angle_gamma   90.00
#
_symmetry.space_group_name_H-M   'P 1'
#
loop_
_entity.id
_entity.type
_entity.pdbx_description
1 polymer ?
#
loop_
_entity_poly.entity_id
_entity_poly.type
_entity_poly.pdbx_seq_one_letter_code
_entity_poly.pdbx_strand_id
1 'polypeptide(L)'
;MNEKDTMKNSRKTNVKSNTSDIEAKEKKEQQEQEKILAAKYLIELIRSVLEERKPQPKPEQISMKHLFLTAKKHNLTCMAYDAAKQIAGEEDKEVMEAWQNYSRTCMIMSAVQGKEGERLLERFSDNQVRVLPLKGWIMRRFYPKPEYRQMTDLDFLIDEENRKAVKQIMTDQERYQFQHIENENTVDSYQKDPWMHVEIHNDMISYNKERYENIWERCEQKNAVYSMNWDDYYMFMLDHLEKHFTLAGCGIRFLLDVYIFLQAKGKELHRDKLKKEFRKRNQEAFFKQVEETANAWFGEAYHVGDTELEKVILLSGTFGTNSQKFENRQEKIQKKYKNEKVIKAMYFLTRTFPEYSYMCNIYPFLYKAPVLMPVMWIVRLICAPVTKMDRIRKEVGFWRKMGKKE
;
A
#
# COMPACT_ATOMS: atom_id res chain seq x y z
N MET A 1 -0.38 28.74 70.83
CA MET A 1 0.13 29.68 69.82
C MET A 1 1.33 29.02 69.18
N ASN A 2 1.23 28.51 67.95
CA ASN A 2 2.37 28.04 67.17
C ASN A 2 1.98 28.02 65.69
N GLU A 3 2.45 29.02 64.95
CA GLU A 3 2.57 28.99 63.50
C GLU A 3 3.97 28.48 63.14
N LYS A 4 4.05 27.40 62.37
CA LYS A 4 5.03 27.19 61.30
C LYS A 4 4.67 25.91 60.53
N ASP A 5 5.06 25.93 59.26
CA ASP A 5 5.08 24.82 58.29
C ASP A 5 3.83 24.52 57.46
N THR A 6 3.61 25.36 56.44
CA THR A 6 3.16 24.87 55.12
C THR A 6 3.69 25.77 54.00
N MET A 7 4.86 25.46 53.41
CA MET A 7 5.19 25.81 52.01
C MET A 7 6.54 25.18 51.62
N LYS A 8 6.53 23.89 51.24
CA LYS A 8 7.63 23.25 50.48
C LYS A 8 7.20 21.84 50.04
N ASN A 9 6.29 21.71 49.05
CA ASN A 9 6.24 20.45 48.28
C ASN A 9 5.54 20.45 46.90
N SER A 10 5.09 21.58 46.33
CA SER A 10 4.39 21.54 45.03
C SER A 10 5.26 21.77 43.78
N ARG A 11 6.58 22.02 43.91
CA ARG A 11 7.46 22.36 42.76
C ARG A 11 8.35 21.23 42.23
N LYS A 12 8.45 20.06 42.90
CA LYS A 12 9.35 18.97 42.47
C LYS A 12 8.69 17.89 41.59
N THR A 13 7.37 17.81 41.55
CA THR A 13 6.64 16.79 40.77
C THR A 13 6.36 17.19 39.32
N ASN A 14 6.32 18.49 39.00
CA ASN A 14 6.03 18.98 37.62
C ASN A 14 7.26 19.07 36.70
N VAL A 15 8.49 19.08 37.25
CA VAL A 15 9.71 19.20 36.43
C VAL A 15 10.12 17.85 35.85
N LYS A 16 10.00 16.75 36.61
CA LYS A 16 10.36 15.40 36.15
C LYS A 16 9.43 14.87 35.05
N SER A 17 8.15 15.21 35.05
CA SER A 17 7.20 14.79 34.00
C SER A 17 7.44 15.52 32.67
N ASN A 18 7.78 16.81 32.72
CA ASN A 18 8.06 17.58 31.50
C ASN A 18 9.36 17.12 30.83
N THR A 19 10.41 16.77 31.58
CA THR A 19 11.67 16.29 31.00
C THR A 19 11.49 14.95 30.30
N SER A 20 10.74 14.00 30.91
CA SER A 20 10.47 12.70 30.28
C SER A 20 9.64 12.80 29.00
N ASP A 21 8.71 13.75 28.94
CA ASP A 21 7.87 13.96 27.76
C ASP A 21 8.65 14.61 26.60
N ILE A 22 9.59 15.51 26.93
CA ILE A 22 10.52 16.12 25.96
C ILE A 22 11.48 15.05 25.40
N GLU A 23 12.13 14.27 26.27
CA GLU A 23 13.02 13.18 25.85
C GLU A 23 12.30 12.14 24.98
N ALA A 24 11.05 11.81 25.31
CA ALA A 24 10.23 10.90 24.52
C ALA A 24 9.85 11.48 23.15
N LYS A 25 9.60 12.79 23.07
CA LYS A 25 9.31 13.50 21.82
C LYS A 25 10.55 13.56 20.92
N GLU A 26 11.69 13.97 21.48
CA GLU A 26 12.98 14.02 20.77
C GLU A 26 13.38 12.65 20.23
N LYS A 27 13.25 11.60 21.04
CA LYS A 27 13.53 10.22 20.61
C LYS A 27 12.62 9.76 19.47
N LYS A 28 11.35 10.18 19.48
CA LYS A 28 10.40 9.83 18.42
C LYS A 28 10.73 10.58 17.11
N GLU A 29 11.07 11.86 17.20
CA GLU A 29 11.50 12.67 16.06
C GLU A 29 12.79 12.11 15.45
N GLN A 30 13.77 11.74 16.27
CA GLN A 30 15.01 11.11 15.83
C GLN A 30 14.74 9.78 15.10
N GLN A 31 13.86 8.93 15.63
CA GLN A 31 13.47 7.68 14.97
C GLN A 31 12.75 7.90 13.64
N GLU A 32 11.98 8.98 13.52
CA GLU A 32 11.30 9.32 12.27
C GLU A 32 12.29 9.83 11.22
N GLN A 33 13.22 10.70 11.62
CA GLN A 33 14.32 11.16 10.77
C GLN A 33 15.20 9.99 10.30
N GLU A 34 15.53 9.04 11.17
CA GLU A 34 16.29 7.84 10.80
C GLU A 34 15.56 6.99 9.76
N LYS A 35 14.23 6.83 9.88
CA LYS A 35 13.40 6.11 8.88
C LYS A 35 13.36 6.84 7.55
N ILE A 36 13.20 8.16 7.58
CA ILE A 36 13.23 9.00 6.36
C ILE A 36 14.60 8.86 5.69
N LEU A 37 15.69 8.94 6.45
CA LEU A 37 17.04 8.79 5.93
C LEU A 37 17.26 7.40 5.32
N ALA A 38 16.81 6.34 5.99
CA ALA A 38 16.88 4.98 5.46
C ALA A 38 16.05 4.82 4.17
N ALA A 39 14.88 5.46 4.08
CA ALA A 39 14.04 5.44 2.88
C ALA A 39 14.65 6.26 1.73
N LYS A 40 15.23 7.43 2.01
CA LYS A 40 16.01 8.23 1.04
C LYS A 40 17.21 7.43 0.51
N TYR A 41 17.92 6.73 1.39
CA TYR A 41 19.05 5.88 0.98
C TYR A 41 18.60 4.62 0.22
N LEU A 42 17.43 4.06 0.51
CA LEU A 42 16.83 3.00 -0.30
C LEU A 42 16.57 3.46 -1.74
N ILE A 43 16.12 4.70 -1.95
CA ILE A 43 15.97 5.29 -3.30
C ILE A 43 17.32 5.33 -4.00
N GLU A 44 18.38 5.77 -3.32
CA GLU A 44 19.75 5.78 -3.87
C GLU A 44 20.22 4.37 -4.26
N LEU A 45 19.98 3.34 -3.44
CA LEU A 45 20.27 1.95 -3.82
C LEU A 45 19.54 1.56 -5.12
N ILE A 46 18.25 1.86 -5.22
CA ILE A 46 17.44 1.54 -6.41
C ILE A 46 17.97 2.27 -7.65
N ARG A 47 18.27 3.57 -7.52
CA ARG A 47 18.86 4.36 -8.59
C ARG A 47 20.16 3.75 -9.09
N SER A 48 21.05 3.37 -8.19
CA SER A 48 22.34 2.77 -8.58
C SER A 48 22.18 1.49 -9.40
N VAL A 49 21.12 0.70 -9.16
CA VAL A 49 20.78 -0.48 -9.98
C VAL A 49 20.25 -0.07 -11.34
N LEU A 50 19.36 0.94 -11.42
CA LEU A 50 18.82 1.43 -12.69
C LEU A 50 19.89 2.09 -13.57
N GLU A 51 20.85 2.77 -12.95
CA GLU A 51 21.94 3.51 -13.58
C GLU A 51 23.22 2.65 -13.77
N GLU A 52 23.18 1.37 -13.38
CA GLU A 52 24.29 0.41 -13.46
C GLU A 52 25.61 0.94 -12.85
N ARG A 53 25.51 1.62 -11.71
CA ARG A 53 26.67 2.20 -11.00
C ARG A 53 26.77 1.69 -9.56
N LYS A 54 27.93 1.94 -8.94
CA LYS A 54 28.08 1.73 -7.50
C LYS A 54 27.18 2.71 -6.73
N PRO A 55 26.53 2.28 -5.63
CA PRO A 55 25.79 3.19 -4.77
C PRO A 55 26.72 4.20 -4.09
N GLN A 56 26.20 5.39 -3.80
CA GLN A 56 26.90 6.34 -2.93
C GLN A 56 27.13 5.74 -1.53
N PRO A 57 28.15 6.19 -0.78
CA PRO A 57 28.43 5.69 0.57
C PRO A 57 27.20 5.76 1.49
N LYS A 58 27.02 4.74 2.33
CA LYS A 58 25.91 4.66 3.29
C LYS A 58 26.10 5.70 4.40
N PRO A 59 25.05 6.47 4.75
CA PRO A 59 25.10 7.34 5.92
C PRO A 59 25.41 6.55 7.20
N GLU A 60 26.27 7.09 8.05
CA GLU A 60 26.70 6.45 9.31
C GLU A 60 25.53 6.26 10.29
N GLN A 61 24.50 7.11 10.19
CA GLN A 61 23.33 7.10 11.07
C GLN A 61 22.40 5.90 10.82
N ILE A 62 22.56 5.18 9.71
CA ILE A 62 21.71 4.02 9.38
C ILE A 62 22.53 2.74 9.30
N SER A 63 22.06 1.69 9.99
CA SER A 63 22.64 0.35 9.90
C SER A 63 22.13 -0.40 8.66
N MET A 64 22.90 -1.40 8.20
CA MET A 64 22.41 -2.30 7.13
C MET A 64 21.14 -3.06 7.54
N LYS A 65 20.95 -3.34 8.83
CA LYS A 65 19.71 -3.89 9.37
C LYS A 65 18.51 -2.96 9.21
N HIS A 66 18.68 -1.67 9.49
CA HIS A 66 17.62 -0.71 9.22
C HIS A 66 17.30 -0.69 7.72
N LEU A 67 18.32 -0.62 6.86
CA LEU A 67 18.13 -0.58 5.41
C LEU A 67 17.43 -1.83 4.86
N PHE A 68 17.79 -3.02 5.33
CA PHE A 68 17.12 -4.28 4.98
C PHE A 68 15.64 -4.26 5.37
N LEU A 69 15.31 -3.83 6.60
CA LEU A 69 13.93 -3.73 7.06
C LEU A 69 13.12 -2.69 6.28
N THR A 70 13.74 -1.57 5.90
CA THR A 70 13.13 -0.58 5.02
C THR A 70 12.88 -1.16 3.62
N ALA A 71 13.84 -1.86 3.02
CA ALA A 71 13.65 -2.53 1.73
C ALA A 71 12.51 -3.56 1.76
N LYS A 72 12.39 -4.33 2.86
CA LYS A 72 11.27 -5.25 3.09
C LYS A 72 9.94 -4.52 3.20
N LYS A 73 9.88 -3.46 4.01
CA LYS A 73 8.66 -2.65 4.21
C LYS A 73 8.14 -2.04 2.89
N HIS A 74 9.04 -1.74 1.96
CA HIS A 74 8.72 -1.15 0.66
C HIS A 74 8.62 -2.18 -0.48
N ASN A 75 8.74 -3.49 -0.21
CA ASN A 75 8.76 -4.56 -1.22
C ASN A 75 9.77 -4.29 -2.35
N LEU A 76 10.98 -3.87 -1.99
CA LEU A 76 12.10 -3.59 -2.90
C LEU A 76 13.36 -4.38 -2.51
N THR A 77 13.18 -5.51 -1.82
CA THR A 77 14.26 -6.23 -1.15
C THR A 77 15.27 -6.82 -2.13
N CYS A 78 14.81 -7.47 -3.21
CA CYS A 78 15.68 -8.05 -4.24
C CYS A 78 16.53 -6.98 -4.95
N MET A 79 15.89 -5.91 -5.39
CA MET A 79 16.55 -4.86 -6.14
C MET A 79 17.59 -4.14 -5.26
N ALA A 80 17.20 -3.77 -4.04
CA ALA A 80 18.11 -3.10 -3.11
C ALA A 80 19.25 -4.01 -2.63
N TYR A 81 19.06 -5.34 -2.56
CA TYR A 81 20.14 -6.28 -2.23
C TYR A 81 21.31 -6.21 -3.22
N ASP A 82 21.01 -6.12 -4.52
CA ASP A 82 22.03 -6.10 -5.57
C ASP A 82 22.93 -4.85 -5.52
N ALA A 83 22.40 -3.74 -4.98
CA ALA A 83 23.18 -2.55 -4.64
C ALA A 83 23.88 -2.68 -3.28
N ALA A 84 23.14 -3.11 -2.24
CA ALA A 84 23.63 -3.21 -0.86
C ALA A 84 24.90 -4.08 -0.71
N LYS A 85 25.01 -5.17 -1.47
CA LYS A 85 26.19 -6.06 -1.43
C LYS A 85 27.49 -5.39 -1.88
N GLN A 86 27.43 -4.25 -2.57
CA GLN A 86 28.60 -3.52 -3.06
C GLN A 86 29.18 -2.54 -2.03
N ILE A 87 28.44 -2.28 -0.95
CA ILE A 87 28.78 -1.30 0.08
C ILE A 87 28.83 -1.89 1.50
N ALA A 88 28.36 -3.12 1.69
CA ALA A 88 28.35 -3.79 2.98
C ALA A 88 29.78 -4.13 3.44
N GLY A 89 30.04 -3.92 4.74
CA GLY A 89 31.30 -4.27 5.38
C GLY A 89 31.28 -5.66 6.04
N GLU A 90 32.39 -6.04 6.68
CA GLU A 90 32.51 -7.32 7.40
C GLU A 90 31.55 -7.37 8.60
N GLU A 91 31.30 -6.22 9.23
CA GLU A 91 30.36 -6.05 10.34
C GLU A 91 28.89 -6.32 9.95
N ASP A 92 28.57 -6.26 8.66
CA ASP A 92 27.22 -6.46 8.14
C ASP A 92 26.93 -7.92 7.74
N LYS A 93 27.89 -8.84 7.92
CA LYS A 93 27.81 -10.22 7.40
C LYS A 93 26.51 -10.94 7.75
N GLU A 94 26.11 -10.94 9.03
CA GLU A 94 24.90 -11.64 9.49
C GLU A 94 23.64 -11.09 8.82
N VAL A 95 23.53 -9.76 8.72
CA VAL A 95 22.36 -9.13 8.11
C VAL A 95 22.34 -9.31 6.59
N MET A 96 23.51 -9.31 5.96
CA MET A 96 23.62 -9.56 4.52
C MET A 96 23.33 -11.01 4.15
N GLU A 97 23.65 -11.98 5.01
CA GLU A 97 23.23 -13.37 4.85
C GLU A 97 21.70 -13.50 4.95
N ALA A 98 21.07 -12.85 5.94
CA ALA A 98 19.61 -12.82 6.07
C ALA A 98 18.94 -12.14 4.87
N TRP A 99 19.51 -11.02 4.38
CA TRP A 99 19.01 -10.31 3.21
C TRP A 99 19.18 -11.14 1.93
N GLN A 100 20.32 -11.82 1.76
CA GLN A 100 20.53 -12.73 0.63
C GLN A 100 19.50 -13.85 0.62
N ASN A 101 19.26 -14.51 1.75
CA ASN A 101 18.29 -15.59 1.85
C ASN A 101 16.87 -15.14 1.53
N TYR A 102 16.45 -13.97 2.05
CA TYR A 102 15.15 -13.40 1.69
C TYR A 102 15.07 -13.04 0.20
N SER A 103 16.12 -12.48 -0.38
CA SER A 103 16.17 -12.14 -1.81
C SER A 103 16.09 -13.37 -2.70
N ARG A 104 16.74 -14.48 -2.31
CA ARG A 104 16.61 -15.79 -2.96
C ARG A 104 15.16 -16.29 -2.95
N THR A 105 14.49 -16.22 -1.80
CA THR A 105 13.07 -16.59 -1.69
C THR A 105 12.20 -15.76 -2.64
N CYS A 106 12.40 -14.45 -2.70
CA CYS A 106 11.64 -13.58 -3.60
C CYS A 106 11.92 -13.86 -5.08
N MET A 107 13.16 -14.22 -5.45
CA MET A 107 13.47 -14.67 -6.83
C MET A 107 12.71 -15.94 -7.18
N ILE A 108 12.73 -16.94 -6.29
CA ILE A 108 11.97 -18.20 -6.47
C ILE A 108 10.47 -17.90 -6.59
N MET A 109 9.92 -17.08 -5.70
CA MET A 109 8.52 -16.68 -5.73
C MET A 109 8.15 -16.01 -7.05
N SER A 110 8.98 -15.09 -7.57
CA SER A 110 8.76 -14.43 -8.86
C SER A 110 8.73 -15.44 -10.02
N ALA A 111 9.63 -16.43 -10.02
CA ALA A 111 9.66 -17.48 -11.04
C ALA A 111 8.40 -18.37 -10.98
N VAL A 112 8.01 -18.79 -9.77
CA VAL A 112 6.79 -19.59 -9.56
C VAL A 112 5.54 -18.81 -9.99
N GLN A 113 5.42 -17.54 -9.59
CA GLN A 113 4.33 -16.66 -10.01
C GLN A 113 4.29 -16.46 -11.53
N GLY A 114 5.45 -16.40 -12.20
CA GLY A 114 5.54 -16.39 -13.66
C GLY A 114 4.89 -17.62 -14.30
N LYS A 115 5.37 -18.80 -13.90
CA LYS A 115 4.90 -20.07 -14.46
C LYS A 115 3.43 -20.34 -14.14
N GLU A 116 3.00 -20.12 -12.90
CA GLU A 116 1.60 -20.34 -12.51
C GLU A 116 0.68 -19.29 -13.15
N GLY A 117 1.12 -18.04 -13.32
CA GLY A 117 0.34 -17.01 -14.01
C GLY A 117 0.10 -17.35 -15.48
N GLU A 118 1.14 -17.79 -16.21
CA GLU A 118 1.00 -18.27 -17.60
C GLU A 118 0.04 -19.45 -17.68
N ARG A 119 0.23 -20.45 -16.81
CA ARG A 119 -0.63 -21.64 -16.74
C ARG A 119 -2.09 -21.30 -16.45
N LEU A 120 -2.37 -20.37 -15.53
CA LEU A 120 -3.74 -19.96 -15.23
C LEU A 120 -4.39 -19.23 -16.41
N LEU A 121 -3.65 -18.38 -17.11
CA LEU A 121 -4.17 -17.69 -18.30
C LEU A 121 -4.48 -18.67 -19.44
N GLU A 122 -3.64 -19.67 -19.65
CA GLU A 122 -3.92 -20.77 -20.58
C GLU A 122 -5.19 -21.53 -20.17
N ARG A 123 -5.34 -21.88 -18.89
CA ARG A 123 -6.53 -22.58 -18.38
C ARG A 123 -7.80 -21.78 -18.53
N PHE A 124 -7.77 -20.49 -18.23
CA PHE A 124 -8.93 -19.62 -18.43
C PHE A 124 -9.28 -19.52 -19.92
N SER A 125 -8.28 -19.34 -20.79
CA SER A 125 -8.45 -19.35 -22.24
C SER A 125 -9.07 -20.66 -22.76
N ASP A 126 -8.54 -21.82 -22.36
CA ASP A 126 -9.04 -23.14 -22.78
C ASP A 126 -10.51 -23.35 -22.40
N ASN A 127 -10.92 -22.82 -21.25
CA ASN A 127 -12.30 -22.87 -20.76
C ASN A 127 -13.17 -21.70 -21.26
N GLN A 128 -12.67 -20.91 -22.23
CA GLN A 128 -13.36 -19.73 -22.79
C GLN A 128 -13.76 -18.68 -21.74
N VAL A 129 -13.02 -18.62 -20.64
CA VAL A 129 -13.17 -17.57 -19.63
C VAL A 129 -12.45 -16.33 -20.13
N ARG A 130 -13.22 -15.29 -20.41
CA ARG A 130 -12.69 -13.95 -20.65
C ARG A 130 -11.94 -13.47 -19.40
N VAL A 131 -10.65 -13.19 -19.56
CA VAL A 131 -9.78 -12.78 -18.46
C VAL A 131 -8.91 -11.59 -18.84
N LEU A 132 -8.77 -10.63 -17.93
CA LEU A 132 -7.88 -9.47 -18.06
C LEU A 132 -6.86 -9.49 -16.92
N PRO A 133 -5.57 -9.75 -17.19
CA PRO A 133 -4.50 -9.65 -16.19
C PRO A 133 -4.25 -8.22 -15.76
N LEU A 134 -4.06 -8.00 -14.46
CA LEU A 134 -3.95 -6.67 -13.87
C LEU A 134 -2.64 -6.45 -13.10
N LYS A 135 -2.44 -5.19 -12.69
CA LYS A 135 -1.46 -4.74 -11.69
C LYS A 135 -0.04 -5.27 -11.96
N GLY A 136 0.55 -5.91 -10.94
CA GLY A 136 1.94 -6.33 -10.93
C GLY A 136 2.31 -7.29 -12.06
N TRP A 137 1.36 -8.12 -12.52
CA TRP A 137 1.59 -9.08 -13.59
C TRP A 137 2.06 -8.43 -14.90
N ILE A 138 1.48 -7.27 -15.22
CA ILE A 138 1.88 -6.46 -16.37
C ILE A 138 3.16 -5.69 -16.02
N MET A 139 3.18 -5.01 -14.86
CA MET A 139 4.27 -4.11 -14.47
C MET A 139 5.64 -4.79 -14.38
N ARG A 140 5.70 -6.04 -13.91
CA ARG A 140 6.97 -6.78 -13.71
C ARG A 140 7.80 -6.92 -14.99
N ARG A 141 7.17 -6.87 -16.16
CA ARG A 141 7.83 -7.04 -17.47
C ARG A 141 8.67 -5.83 -17.87
N PHE A 142 8.40 -4.67 -17.26
CA PHE A 142 9.13 -3.43 -17.54
C PHE A 142 10.32 -3.20 -16.59
N TYR A 143 10.41 -3.95 -15.50
CA TYR A 143 11.56 -3.88 -14.61
C TYR A 143 12.79 -4.54 -15.26
N PRO A 144 14.03 -4.11 -14.93
CA PRO A 144 15.25 -4.74 -15.45
C PRO A 144 15.32 -6.25 -15.19
N LYS A 145 14.78 -6.69 -14.05
CA LYS A 145 14.54 -8.11 -13.74
C LYS A 145 13.13 -8.28 -13.17
N PRO A 146 12.35 -9.30 -13.57
CA PRO A 146 10.98 -9.49 -13.10
C PRO A 146 10.85 -9.57 -11.57
N GLU A 147 11.80 -10.18 -10.86
CA GLU A 147 11.87 -10.30 -9.40
C GLU A 147 12.08 -8.96 -8.67
N TYR A 148 12.56 -7.91 -9.34
CA TYR A 148 12.70 -6.60 -8.73
C TYR A 148 11.33 -5.98 -8.45
N ARG A 149 10.33 -6.30 -9.27
CA ARG A 149 8.93 -5.98 -8.97
C ARG A 149 8.34 -7.04 -8.05
N GLN A 150 8.69 -7.01 -6.77
CA GLN A 150 8.15 -7.97 -5.80
C GLN A 150 6.62 -7.87 -5.72
N MET A 151 5.90 -8.94 -6.08
CA MET A 151 4.44 -9.06 -6.05
C MET A 151 3.99 -9.98 -4.92
N THR A 152 2.84 -9.69 -4.32
CA THR A 152 2.24 -10.55 -3.28
C THR A 152 1.21 -11.52 -3.82
N ASP A 153 0.61 -11.18 -4.95
CA ASP A 153 -0.56 -11.81 -5.54
C ASP A 153 -0.49 -11.69 -7.07
N LEU A 154 -1.29 -12.52 -7.74
CA LEU A 154 -1.68 -12.33 -9.13
C LEU A 154 -3.13 -11.84 -9.17
N ASP A 155 -3.38 -10.81 -9.96
CA ASP A 155 -4.71 -10.21 -10.11
C ASP A 155 -5.27 -10.47 -11.51
N PHE A 156 -6.44 -11.09 -11.56
CA PHE A 156 -7.17 -11.33 -12.81
C PHE A 156 -8.59 -10.81 -12.69
N LEU A 157 -9.02 -9.96 -13.62
CA LEU A 157 -10.43 -9.61 -13.79
C LEU A 157 -11.10 -10.65 -14.69
N ILE A 158 -12.29 -11.07 -14.29
CA ILE A 158 -13.21 -11.91 -15.07
C ILE A 158 -14.60 -11.29 -15.09
N ASP A 159 -15.47 -11.78 -15.96
CA ASP A 159 -16.91 -11.51 -15.87
C ASP A 159 -17.51 -12.15 -14.62
N GLU A 160 -18.44 -11.47 -13.97
CA GLU A 160 -19.15 -11.99 -12.79
C GLU A 160 -19.84 -13.34 -13.10
N GLU A 161 -20.34 -13.50 -14.33
CA GLU A 161 -20.95 -14.73 -14.85
C GLU A 161 -20.00 -15.94 -14.77
N ASN A 162 -18.71 -15.70 -14.98
CA ASN A 162 -17.67 -16.74 -15.00
C ASN A 162 -17.19 -17.13 -13.60
N ARG A 163 -17.60 -16.42 -12.55
CA ARG A 163 -17.11 -16.64 -11.18
C ARG A 163 -17.25 -18.08 -10.70
N LYS A 164 -18.38 -18.74 -11.00
CA LYS A 164 -18.61 -20.15 -10.63
C LYS A 164 -17.68 -21.10 -11.39
N ALA A 165 -17.53 -20.88 -12.70
CA ALA A 165 -16.65 -21.70 -13.54
C ALA A 165 -15.18 -21.53 -13.12
N VAL A 166 -14.74 -20.29 -12.89
CA VAL A 166 -13.38 -20.00 -12.43
C VAL A 166 -13.10 -20.61 -11.07
N LYS A 167 -14.07 -20.57 -10.14
CA LYS A 167 -13.92 -21.28 -8.86
C LYS A 167 -13.64 -22.78 -9.06
N GLN A 168 -14.37 -23.45 -9.96
CA GLN A 168 -14.14 -24.87 -10.28
C GLN A 168 -12.78 -25.11 -10.94
N ILE A 169 -12.36 -24.24 -11.87
CA ILE A 169 -11.02 -24.32 -12.48
C ILE A 169 -9.95 -24.22 -11.39
N MET A 170 -10.04 -23.19 -10.54
CA MET A 170 -9.07 -22.94 -9.47
C MET A 170 -8.98 -24.11 -8.49
N THR A 171 -10.12 -24.64 -8.00
CA THR A 171 -10.12 -25.69 -6.98
C THR A 171 -9.85 -27.09 -7.56
N ASP A 172 -10.54 -27.44 -8.65
CA ASP A 172 -10.63 -28.82 -9.09
C ASP A 172 -9.51 -29.17 -10.07
N GLN A 173 -9.17 -28.24 -10.97
CA GLN A 173 -8.13 -28.43 -11.99
C GLN A 173 -6.75 -27.97 -11.50
N GLU A 174 -6.70 -26.79 -10.88
CA GLU A 174 -5.43 -26.10 -10.56
C GLU A 174 -4.99 -26.26 -9.10
N ARG A 175 -5.84 -26.89 -8.27
CA ARG A 175 -5.58 -27.30 -6.88
C ARG A 175 -5.29 -26.13 -5.93
N TYR A 176 -5.88 -24.97 -6.21
CA TYR A 176 -5.90 -23.85 -5.27
C TYR A 176 -6.98 -24.06 -4.20
N GLN A 177 -6.69 -23.61 -2.99
CA GLN A 177 -7.63 -23.55 -1.89
C GLN A 177 -8.31 -22.19 -1.90
N PHE A 178 -9.64 -22.18 -2.01
CA PHE A 178 -10.44 -20.98 -1.79
C PHE A 178 -10.32 -20.54 -0.32
N GLN A 179 -9.98 -19.26 -0.10
CA GLN A 179 -9.80 -18.69 1.23
C GLN A 179 -11.07 -17.98 1.68
N HIS A 180 -11.37 -16.84 1.06
CA HIS A 180 -12.49 -15.99 1.41
C HIS A 180 -12.81 -15.03 0.26
N ILE A 181 -13.86 -14.24 0.44
CA ILE A 181 -14.25 -13.18 -0.49
C ILE A 181 -13.94 -11.83 0.15
N GLU A 182 -13.27 -10.95 -0.61
CA GLU A 182 -12.87 -9.61 -0.21
C GLU A 182 -13.64 -8.51 -0.97
N ASN A 183 -13.35 -7.26 -0.60
CA ASN A 183 -13.73 -6.03 -1.32
C ASN A 183 -15.20 -6.00 -1.75
N GLU A 184 -16.08 -6.11 -0.79
CA GLU A 184 -17.52 -6.00 -1.01
C GLU A 184 -18.12 -7.11 -1.89
N ASN A 185 -17.61 -8.35 -1.76
CA ASN A 185 -18.01 -9.51 -2.55
C ASN A 185 -17.54 -9.49 -4.02
N THR A 186 -16.52 -8.66 -4.33
CA THR A 186 -16.00 -8.50 -5.70
C THR A 186 -14.70 -9.24 -5.98
N VAL A 187 -14.03 -9.78 -4.94
CA VAL A 187 -12.72 -10.44 -5.10
C VAL A 187 -12.70 -11.80 -4.41
N ASP A 188 -12.49 -12.87 -5.16
CA ASP A 188 -12.29 -14.22 -4.62
C ASP A 188 -10.79 -14.49 -4.42
N SER A 189 -10.39 -14.81 -3.19
CA SER A 189 -9.00 -15.11 -2.82
C SER A 189 -8.72 -16.61 -2.85
N TYR A 190 -7.62 -16.97 -3.53
CA TYR A 190 -7.17 -18.35 -3.68
C TYR A 190 -5.70 -18.48 -3.28
N GLN A 191 -5.37 -19.56 -2.56
CA GLN A 191 -4.01 -19.86 -2.11
C GLN A 191 -3.55 -21.23 -2.59
N LYS A 192 -2.28 -21.32 -2.97
CA LYS A 192 -1.59 -22.58 -3.21
C LYS A 192 -0.18 -22.49 -2.63
N ASP A 193 0.05 -23.29 -1.61
CA ASP A 193 1.29 -23.22 -0.85
C ASP A 193 2.51 -23.62 -1.69
N PRO A 194 3.71 -23.06 -1.39
CA PRO A 194 3.95 -22.05 -0.35
C PRO A 194 3.95 -20.60 -0.85
N TRP A 195 3.81 -20.36 -2.16
CA TRP A 195 4.16 -19.06 -2.76
C TRP A 195 3.05 -18.40 -3.59
N MET A 196 1.91 -19.06 -3.80
CA MET A 196 0.89 -18.56 -4.70
C MET A 196 -0.33 -18.02 -3.96
N HIS A 197 -0.61 -16.76 -4.22
CA HIS A 197 -1.87 -16.10 -3.92
C HIS A 197 -2.43 -15.55 -5.23
N VAL A 198 -3.71 -15.79 -5.50
CA VAL A 198 -4.40 -15.29 -6.68
C VAL A 198 -5.69 -14.62 -6.25
N GLU A 199 -5.89 -13.38 -6.68
CA GLU A 199 -7.12 -12.62 -6.52
C GLU A 199 -7.89 -12.61 -7.85
N ILE A 200 -9.09 -13.16 -7.84
CA ILE A 200 -10.01 -13.13 -8.98
C ILE A 200 -11.03 -12.01 -8.73
N HIS A 201 -10.94 -10.95 -9.53
CA HIS A 201 -11.78 -9.76 -9.46
C HIS A 201 -12.97 -9.91 -10.43
N ASN A 202 -14.16 -9.52 -9.99
CA ASN A 202 -15.35 -9.40 -10.84
C ASN A 202 -15.73 -7.93 -11.11
N ASP A 203 -15.00 -7.00 -10.48
CA ASP A 203 -15.12 -5.56 -10.68
C ASP A 203 -13.70 -4.99 -10.70
N MET A 204 -13.44 -4.02 -11.57
CA MET A 204 -12.12 -3.43 -11.76
C MET A 204 -11.66 -2.68 -10.52
N ILE A 205 -12.48 -1.72 -10.09
CA ILE A 205 -12.20 -0.86 -8.95
C ILE A 205 -13.56 -0.42 -8.37
N SER A 206 -13.76 -0.62 -7.07
CA SER A 206 -15.03 -0.27 -6.40
C SER A 206 -15.35 1.23 -6.39
N TYR A 207 -14.33 2.09 -6.53
CA TYR A 207 -14.46 3.53 -6.76
C TYR A 207 -14.14 3.83 -8.24
N ASN A 208 -14.78 4.85 -8.80
CA ASN A 208 -14.64 5.21 -10.23
C ASN A 208 -15.15 4.13 -11.21
N LYS A 209 -16.23 3.43 -10.82
CA LYS A 209 -16.86 2.38 -11.63
C LYS A 209 -17.22 2.83 -13.05
N GLU A 210 -17.75 4.04 -13.20
CA GLU A 210 -18.15 4.62 -14.49
C GLU A 210 -17.03 4.60 -15.55
N ARG A 211 -15.77 4.77 -15.14
CA ARG A 211 -14.63 4.73 -16.08
C ARG A 211 -14.38 3.33 -16.65
N TYR A 212 -14.59 2.32 -15.80
CA TYR A 212 -14.20 0.94 -16.07
C TYR A 212 -15.38 0.04 -16.45
N GLU A 213 -16.61 0.55 -16.41
CA GLU A 213 -17.84 -0.18 -16.76
C GLU A 213 -17.73 -0.86 -18.14
N ASN A 214 -17.23 -0.13 -19.14
CA ASN A 214 -17.04 -0.65 -20.51
C ASN A 214 -15.56 -0.94 -20.82
N ILE A 215 -14.76 -1.37 -19.84
CA ILE A 215 -13.33 -1.62 -20.06
C ILE A 215 -13.11 -2.73 -21.11
N TRP A 216 -13.95 -3.76 -21.11
CA TRP A 216 -13.85 -4.90 -22.03
C TRP A 216 -13.95 -4.48 -23.50
N GLU A 217 -14.77 -3.48 -23.82
CA GLU A 217 -14.94 -2.95 -25.18
C GLU A 217 -13.70 -2.22 -25.70
N ARG A 218 -12.84 -1.74 -24.79
CA ARG A 218 -11.61 -0.99 -25.11
C ARG A 218 -10.35 -1.84 -25.01
N CYS A 219 -10.47 -3.07 -24.56
CA CYS A 219 -9.37 -4.02 -24.48
C CYS A 219 -9.18 -4.72 -25.82
N GLU A 220 -7.91 -5.00 -26.13
CA GLU A 220 -7.56 -5.95 -27.18
C GLU A 220 -7.66 -7.37 -26.64
N GLN A 221 -7.99 -8.34 -27.49
CA GLN A 221 -8.16 -9.74 -27.10
C GLN A 221 -7.30 -10.67 -27.96
N LYS A 222 -6.71 -11.67 -27.31
CA LYS A 222 -6.11 -12.84 -27.96
C LYS A 222 -6.46 -14.09 -27.16
N ASN A 223 -7.19 -15.03 -27.76
CA ASN A 223 -7.59 -16.30 -27.13
C ASN A 223 -8.22 -16.09 -25.74
N ALA A 224 -9.31 -15.30 -25.64
CA ALA A 224 -9.98 -14.98 -24.37
C ALA A 224 -9.13 -14.26 -23.29
N VAL A 225 -7.83 -14.01 -23.53
CA VAL A 225 -7.00 -13.14 -22.70
C VAL A 225 -7.06 -11.72 -23.27
N TYR A 226 -7.48 -10.79 -22.43
CA TYR A 226 -7.64 -9.38 -22.77
C TYR A 226 -6.48 -8.55 -22.25
N SER A 227 -6.21 -7.42 -22.90
CA SER A 227 -5.22 -6.43 -22.48
C SER A 227 -5.73 -5.02 -22.72
N MET A 228 -5.54 -4.14 -21.73
CA MET A 228 -5.80 -2.72 -21.91
C MET A 228 -4.79 -2.09 -22.87
N ASN A 229 -5.22 -1.04 -23.57
CA ASN A 229 -4.27 -0.09 -24.14
C ASN A 229 -3.48 0.64 -23.02
N TRP A 230 -2.35 1.27 -23.38
CA TRP A 230 -1.47 1.89 -22.39
C TRP A 230 -2.07 3.08 -21.65
N ASP A 231 -2.99 3.84 -22.26
CA ASP A 231 -3.68 4.93 -21.56
C ASP A 231 -4.56 4.38 -20.43
N ASP A 232 -5.33 3.32 -20.71
CA ASP A 232 -6.22 2.70 -19.73
C ASP A 232 -5.42 2.00 -18.62
N TYR A 233 -4.34 1.29 -18.97
CA TYR A 233 -3.46 0.69 -17.97
C TYR A 233 -2.76 1.73 -17.09
N TYR A 234 -2.28 2.83 -17.68
CA TYR A 234 -1.65 3.92 -16.94
C TYR A 234 -2.62 4.57 -15.94
N MET A 235 -3.84 4.83 -16.39
CA MET A 235 -4.91 5.36 -15.54
C MET A 235 -5.27 4.40 -14.41
N PHE A 236 -5.37 3.10 -14.70
CA PHE A 236 -5.60 2.07 -13.69
C PHE A 236 -4.50 2.02 -12.64
N MET A 237 -3.23 2.12 -13.06
CA MET A 237 -2.08 2.18 -12.15
C MET A 237 -2.13 3.39 -11.23
N LEU A 238 -2.45 4.58 -11.77
CA LEU A 238 -2.59 5.81 -10.99
C LEU A 238 -3.78 5.76 -10.03
N ASP A 239 -4.90 5.18 -10.47
CA ASP A 239 -6.08 4.99 -9.62
C ASP A 239 -5.75 4.07 -8.45
N HIS A 240 -5.06 2.95 -8.71
CA HIS A 240 -4.64 2.02 -7.67
C HIS A 240 -3.70 2.70 -6.67
N LEU A 241 -2.73 3.49 -7.15
CA LEU A 241 -1.85 4.30 -6.30
C LEU A 241 -2.65 5.26 -5.42
N GLU A 242 -3.59 6.01 -6.01
CA GLU A 242 -4.44 6.96 -5.28
C GLU A 242 -5.24 6.28 -4.17
N LYS A 243 -5.84 5.10 -4.44
CA LYS A 243 -6.57 4.33 -3.41
C LYS A 243 -5.69 4.02 -2.22
N HIS A 244 -4.50 3.47 -2.46
CA HIS A 244 -3.60 3.14 -1.36
C HIS A 244 -3.17 4.39 -0.61
N PHE A 245 -2.74 5.43 -1.35
CA PHE A 245 -2.32 6.70 -0.80
C PHE A 245 -3.39 7.34 0.10
N THR A 246 -4.63 7.47 -0.41
CA THR A 246 -5.76 8.09 0.32
C THR A 246 -6.40 7.20 1.38
N LEU A 247 -6.09 5.90 1.41
CA LEU A 247 -6.58 4.97 2.43
C LEU A 247 -5.62 4.87 3.61
N ALA A 248 -4.36 4.51 3.36
CA ALA A 248 -3.39 4.22 4.41
C ALA A 248 -1.95 4.65 4.06
N GLY A 249 -1.75 5.33 2.94
CA GLY A 249 -0.44 5.58 2.35
C GLY A 249 0.03 4.44 1.45
N CYS A 250 1.09 4.70 0.68
CA CYS A 250 1.74 3.73 -0.19
C CYS A 250 3.26 3.88 -0.12
N GLY A 251 4.03 2.91 -0.63
CA GLY A 251 5.49 2.90 -0.52
C GLY A 251 6.20 3.35 -1.78
N ILE A 252 7.50 3.65 -1.66
CA ILE A 252 8.44 3.95 -2.76
C ILE A 252 8.19 3.14 -4.05
N ARG A 253 7.88 1.85 -3.95
CA ARG A 253 7.60 0.97 -5.10
C ARG A 253 6.52 1.52 -6.04
N PHE A 254 5.52 2.21 -5.53
CA PHE A 254 4.45 2.81 -6.35
C PHE A 254 4.98 3.94 -7.25
N LEU A 255 5.87 4.79 -6.75
CA LEU A 255 6.52 5.81 -7.58
C LEU A 255 7.55 5.19 -8.53
N LEU A 256 8.23 4.12 -8.11
CA LEU A 256 9.11 3.37 -8.99
C LEU A 256 8.34 2.74 -10.17
N ASP A 257 7.14 2.23 -9.92
CA ASP A 257 6.25 1.72 -10.98
C ASP A 257 5.90 2.80 -12.00
N VAL A 258 5.48 3.98 -11.50
CA VAL A 258 5.18 5.14 -12.35
C VAL A 258 6.40 5.50 -13.19
N TYR A 259 7.57 5.63 -12.57
CA TYR A 259 8.80 5.97 -13.28
C TYR A 259 9.15 4.95 -14.36
N ILE A 260 9.27 3.66 -14.01
CA ILE A 260 9.64 2.60 -14.94
C ILE A 260 8.63 2.49 -16.08
N PHE A 261 7.33 2.59 -15.78
CA PHE A 261 6.30 2.54 -16.81
C PHE A 261 6.40 3.72 -17.76
N LEU A 262 6.61 4.94 -17.25
CA LEU A 262 6.76 6.12 -18.09
C LEU A 262 8.04 6.08 -18.95
N GLN A 263 9.13 5.50 -18.45
CA GLN A 263 10.33 5.26 -19.28
C GLN A 263 10.02 4.27 -20.42
N ALA A 264 9.30 3.19 -20.14
CA ALA A 264 9.01 2.15 -21.12
C ALA A 264 7.93 2.55 -22.14
N LYS A 265 6.86 3.23 -21.69
CA LYS A 265 5.62 3.44 -22.43
C LYS A 265 5.13 4.88 -22.48
N GLY A 266 5.81 5.82 -21.83
CA GLY A 266 5.38 7.21 -21.74
C GLY A 266 5.24 7.93 -23.08
N LYS A 267 5.98 7.50 -24.13
CA LYS A 267 5.87 8.02 -25.50
C LYS A 267 4.63 7.51 -26.26
N GLU A 268 4.06 6.38 -25.82
CA GLU A 268 2.85 5.77 -26.41
C GLU A 268 1.57 6.34 -25.77
N LEU A 269 1.69 7.17 -24.72
CA LEU A 269 0.56 7.74 -24.00
C LEU A 269 -0.04 8.98 -24.68
N HIS A 270 -1.36 9.01 -24.81
CA HIS A 270 -2.09 10.16 -25.32
C HIS A 270 -2.29 11.21 -24.22
N ARG A 271 -1.28 12.06 -23.99
CA ARG A 271 -1.25 13.03 -22.87
C ARG A 271 -2.48 13.95 -22.80
N ASP A 272 -2.99 14.42 -23.93
CA ASP A 272 -4.19 15.27 -23.94
C ASP A 272 -5.45 14.53 -23.49
N LYS A 273 -5.57 13.24 -23.84
CA LYS A 273 -6.68 12.39 -23.39
C LYS A 273 -6.59 12.15 -21.89
N LEU A 274 -5.42 11.76 -21.39
CA LEU A 274 -5.17 11.56 -19.97
C LEU A 274 -5.47 12.82 -19.14
N LYS A 275 -4.99 13.98 -19.60
CA LYS A 275 -5.24 15.26 -18.95
C LYS A 275 -6.73 15.60 -18.83
N LYS A 276 -7.52 15.32 -19.86
CA LYS A 276 -8.99 15.48 -19.82
C LYS A 276 -9.61 14.55 -18.77
N GLU A 277 -9.16 13.31 -18.68
CA GLU A 277 -9.64 12.35 -17.68
C GLU A 277 -9.28 12.77 -16.24
N PHE A 278 -8.06 13.27 -16.02
CA PHE A 278 -7.65 13.79 -14.71
C PHE A 278 -8.48 15.01 -14.27
N ARG A 279 -8.84 15.89 -15.22
CA ARG A 279 -9.67 17.07 -14.96
C ARG A 279 -11.09 16.73 -14.55
N LYS A 280 -11.71 15.76 -15.22
CA LYS A 280 -13.07 15.28 -14.87
C LYS A 280 -13.16 14.86 -13.39
N ARG A 281 -12.04 14.43 -12.81
CA ARG A 281 -11.95 13.92 -11.43
C ARG A 281 -11.32 14.89 -10.44
N ASN A 282 -10.92 16.09 -10.89
CA ASN A 282 -10.19 17.06 -10.08
C ASN A 282 -8.89 16.50 -9.46
N GLN A 283 -8.18 15.65 -10.21
CA GLN A 283 -6.97 14.95 -9.77
C GLN A 283 -5.71 15.32 -10.57
N GLU A 284 -5.84 16.22 -11.55
CA GLU A 284 -4.72 16.66 -12.40
C GLU A 284 -3.50 17.11 -11.57
N ALA A 285 -3.71 17.89 -10.52
CA ALA A 285 -2.63 18.35 -9.66
C ALA A 285 -1.94 17.19 -8.89
N PHE A 286 -2.72 16.24 -8.38
CA PHE A 286 -2.19 15.10 -7.64
C PHE A 286 -1.36 14.18 -8.54
N PHE A 287 -1.88 13.80 -9.71
CA PHE A 287 -1.14 12.94 -10.64
C PHE A 287 0.07 13.64 -11.24
N LYS A 288 -0.01 14.94 -11.50
CA LYS A 288 1.16 15.74 -11.87
C LYS A 288 2.25 15.67 -10.79
N GLN A 289 1.88 15.86 -9.52
CA GLN A 289 2.82 15.76 -8.40
C GLN A 289 3.43 14.36 -8.29
N VAL A 290 2.65 13.30 -8.52
CA VAL A 290 3.13 11.91 -8.53
C VAL A 290 4.17 11.70 -9.64
N GLU A 291 3.89 12.13 -10.87
CA GLU A 291 4.84 12.02 -12.00
C GLU A 291 6.13 12.81 -11.74
N GLU A 292 6.01 14.05 -11.26
CA GLU A 292 7.15 14.91 -10.93
C GLU A 292 8.00 14.31 -9.82
N THR A 293 7.38 13.78 -8.77
CA THR A 293 8.09 13.13 -7.65
C THR A 293 8.79 11.86 -8.10
N ALA A 294 8.12 11.01 -8.90
CA ALA A 294 8.74 9.81 -9.45
C ALA A 294 9.96 10.14 -10.31
N ASN A 295 9.87 11.17 -11.16
CA ASN A 295 10.99 11.62 -11.98
C ASN A 295 12.10 12.28 -11.15
N ALA A 296 11.78 13.06 -10.11
CA ALA A 296 12.78 13.62 -9.20
C ALA A 296 13.54 12.52 -8.45
N TRP A 297 12.86 11.44 -8.05
CA TRP A 297 13.48 10.37 -7.28
C TRP A 297 14.36 9.45 -8.13
N PHE A 298 13.95 9.14 -9.37
CA PHE A 298 14.62 8.11 -10.18
C PHE A 298 15.18 8.62 -11.52
N GLY A 299 14.84 9.84 -11.94
CA GLY A 299 15.40 10.48 -13.12
C GLY A 299 16.72 11.19 -12.88
N GLU A 300 17.27 11.82 -13.92
CA GLU A 300 18.59 12.45 -13.91
C GLU A 300 18.74 13.56 -12.86
N ALA A 301 17.73 14.41 -12.70
CA ALA A 301 17.72 15.53 -11.75
C ALA A 301 17.34 15.07 -10.33
N TYR A 302 18.16 14.19 -9.75
CA TYR A 302 17.90 13.57 -8.45
C TYR A 302 17.57 14.59 -7.37
N HIS A 303 16.39 14.44 -6.77
CA HIS A 303 16.00 15.17 -5.59
C HIS A 303 14.96 14.40 -4.78
N VAL A 304 15.16 14.29 -3.47
CA VAL A 304 14.10 13.90 -2.53
C VAL A 304 13.83 15.09 -1.62
N GLY A 305 12.70 15.75 -1.86
CA GLY A 305 12.23 16.88 -1.08
C GLY A 305 11.63 16.45 0.25
N ASP A 306 10.89 17.38 0.85
CA ASP A 306 10.20 17.22 2.13
C ASP A 306 8.71 17.60 2.02
N THR A 307 8.11 17.38 0.84
CA THR A 307 6.67 17.57 0.67
C THR A 307 5.88 16.54 1.48
N GLU A 308 4.61 16.84 1.80
CA GLU A 308 3.76 15.90 2.53
C GLU A 308 3.56 14.58 1.79
N LEU A 309 3.44 14.62 0.45
CA LEU A 309 3.36 13.40 -0.37
C LEU A 309 4.61 12.53 -0.21
N GLU A 310 5.79 13.12 -0.28
CA GLU A 310 7.06 12.41 -0.12
C GLU A 310 7.20 11.82 1.28
N LYS A 311 6.91 12.59 2.34
CA LYS A 311 6.97 12.09 3.73
C LYS A 311 6.05 10.89 3.92
N VAL A 312 4.80 10.98 3.45
CA VAL A 312 3.84 9.88 3.52
C VAL A 312 4.41 8.65 2.81
N ILE A 313 4.95 8.80 1.60
CA ILE A 313 5.46 7.67 0.81
C ILE A 313 6.71 7.02 1.44
N LEU A 314 7.64 7.84 1.94
CA LEU A 314 8.87 7.38 2.61
C LEU A 314 8.55 6.62 3.91
N LEU A 315 7.49 7.00 4.62
CA LEU A 315 7.14 6.43 5.91
C LEU A 315 6.08 5.32 5.86
N SER A 316 5.33 5.19 4.76
CA SER A 316 4.16 4.31 4.74
C SER A 316 4.46 2.85 4.44
N GLY A 317 5.45 2.57 3.59
CA GLY A 317 5.65 1.22 3.05
C GLY A 317 4.52 0.77 2.12
N THR A 318 4.65 -0.41 1.53
CA THR A 318 3.77 -0.90 0.46
C THR A 318 2.30 -1.00 0.88
N PHE A 319 2.03 -1.43 2.11
CA PHE A 319 0.67 -1.64 2.63
C PHE A 319 0.11 -0.47 3.44
N GLY A 320 0.87 0.63 3.54
CA GLY A 320 0.49 1.77 4.35
C GLY A 320 0.62 1.55 5.87
N THR A 321 0.18 2.53 6.64
CA THR A 321 0.21 2.48 8.11
C THR A 321 -1.14 2.79 8.74
N ASN A 322 -1.35 2.30 9.97
CA ASN A 322 -2.55 2.66 10.73
C ASN A 322 -2.60 4.15 11.07
N SER A 323 -1.45 4.78 11.34
CA SER A 323 -1.37 6.22 11.62
C SER A 323 -1.88 7.03 10.43
N GLN A 324 -1.33 6.77 9.24
CA GLN A 324 -1.78 7.42 8.01
C GLN A 324 -3.26 7.15 7.72
N LYS A 325 -3.74 5.93 7.99
CA LYS A 325 -5.16 5.59 7.86
C LYS A 325 -6.05 6.44 8.76
N PHE A 326 -5.60 6.74 9.98
CA PHE A 326 -6.34 7.62 10.90
C PHE A 326 -6.30 9.08 10.45
N GLU A 327 -5.16 9.56 9.98
CA GLU A 327 -4.97 10.92 9.44
C GLU A 327 -5.82 11.15 8.19
N ASN A 328 -5.74 10.28 7.19
CA ASN A 328 -6.53 10.38 5.96
C ASN A 328 -8.04 10.33 6.26
N ARG A 329 -8.46 9.50 7.23
CA ARG A 329 -9.86 9.46 7.67
C ARG A 329 -10.28 10.78 8.30
N GLN A 330 -9.45 11.34 9.18
CA GLN A 330 -9.72 12.63 9.80
C GLN A 330 -9.82 13.73 8.74
N GLU A 331 -8.89 13.79 7.79
CA GLU A 331 -8.87 14.78 6.71
C GLU A 331 -10.16 14.68 5.86
N LYS A 332 -10.59 13.46 5.50
CA LYS A 332 -11.87 13.23 4.79
C LYS A 332 -13.07 13.81 5.55
N ILE A 333 -13.11 13.65 6.88
CA ILE A 333 -14.19 14.20 7.71
C ILE A 333 -14.06 15.72 7.83
N GLN A 334 -12.85 16.26 7.98
CA GLN A 334 -12.58 17.71 8.06
C GLN A 334 -12.95 18.45 6.77
N LYS A 335 -12.76 17.83 5.60
CA LYS A 335 -13.23 18.38 4.31
C LYS A 335 -14.76 18.53 4.26
N LYS A 336 -15.50 17.65 4.95
CA LYS A 336 -16.97 17.65 4.99
C LYS A 336 -17.54 18.56 6.10
N TYR A 337 -16.86 18.67 7.23
CA TYR A 337 -17.34 19.39 8.42
C TYR A 337 -16.32 20.43 8.89
N LYS A 338 -16.74 21.69 9.05
CA LYS A 338 -15.86 22.80 9.48
C LYS A 338 -15.69 22.93 11.00
N ASN A 339 -16.63 22.39 11.79
CA ASN A 339 -16.62 22.53 13.25
C ASN A 339 -15.88 21.36 13.92
N GLU A 340 -14.88 21.65 14.75
CA GLU A 340 -14.05 20.64 15.41
C GLU A 340 -14.82 19.65 16.30
N LYS A 341 -15.85 20.12 17.03
CA LYS A 341 -16.70 19.23 17.86
C LYS A 341 -17.48 18.26 16.98
N VAL A 342 -17.99 18.74 15.84
CA VAL A 342 -18.69 17.91 14.86
C VAL A 342 -17.73 16.91 14.21
N ILE A 343 -16.51 17.32 13.85
CA ILE A 343 -15.47 16.41 13.33
C ILE A 343 -15.18 15.29 14.33
N LYS A 344 -14.98 15.62 15.62
CA LYS A 344 -14.75 14.62 16.67
C LYS A 344 -15.92 13.65 16.84
N ALA A 345 -17.14 14.17 16.84
CA ALA A 345 -18.35 13.37 16.95
C ALA A 345 -18.53 12.45 15.72
N MET A 346 -18.37 12.98 14.51
CA MET A 346 -18.51 12.22 13.26
C MET A 346 -17.42 11.16 13.10
N TYR A 347 -16.18 11.45 13.52
CA TYR A 347 -15.13 10.45 13.57
C TYR A 347 -15.54 9.27 14.45
N PHE A 348 -16.02 9.55 15.67
CA PHE A 348 -16.48 8.52 16.59
C PHE A 348 -17.69 7.76 16.04
N LEU A 349 -18.71 8.46 15.54
CA LEU A 349 -19.94 7.85 15.01
C LEU A 349 -19.64 6.92 13.83
N THR A 350 -18.91 7.39 12.82
CA THR A 350 -18.55 6.56 11.66
C THR A 350 -17.63 5.40 12.04
N ARG A 351 -16.92 5.49 13.18
CA ARG A 351 -16.05 4.41 13.69
C ARG A 351 -16.84 3.35 14.43
N THR A 352 -17.85 3.76 15.18
CA THR A 352 -18.74 2.90 15.97
C THR A 352 -19.77 2.22 15.07
N PHE A 353 -20.38 2.97 14.15
CA PHE A 353 -21.38 2.54 13.19
C PHE A 353 -20.84 2.70 11.77
N PRO A 354 -19.90 1.84 11.35
CA PRO A 354 -19.41 1.86 9.98
C PRO A 354 -20.51 1.43 9.00
N GLU A 355 -20.34 1.84 7.74
CA GLU A 355 -21.29 1.61 6.64
C GLU A 355 -21.50 0.11 6.35
N TYR A 356 -22.61 -0.18 5.67
CA TYR A 356 -23.05 -1.54 5.32
C TYR A 356 -21.97 -2.34 4.59
N SER A 357 -21.33 -1.74 3.58
CA SER A 357 -20.26 -2.38 2.81
C SER A 357 -19.08 -2.80 3.69
N TYR A 358 -18.62 -1.90 4.57
CA TYR A 358 -17.56 -2.20 5.53
C TYR A 358 -17.95 -3.35 6.48
N MET A 359 -19.21 -3.37 6.93
CA MET A 359 -19.69 -4.45 7.80
C MET A 359 -19.78 -5.78 7.07
N CYS A 360 -20.21 -5.80 5.82
CA CYS A 360 -20.24 -7.00 5.00
C CYS A 360 -18.84 -7.57 4.73
N ASN A 361 -17.81 -6.73 4.65
CA ASN A 361 -16.42 -7.20 4.56
C ASN A 361 -15.95 -7.97 5.82
N ILE A 362 -16.49 -7.65 7.00
CA ILE A 362 -16.16 -8.36 8.24
C ILE A 362 -17.08 -9.56 8.43
N TYR A 363 -18.36 -9.42 8.06
CA TYR A 363 -19.40 -10.40 8.24
C TYR A 363 -20.13 -10.64 6.89
N PRO A 364 -19.57 -11.46 5.99
CA PRO A 364 -20.12 -11.64 4.64
C PRO A 364 -21.56 -12.14 4.59
N PHE A 365 -22.06 -12.81 5.63
CA PHE A 365 -23.46 -13.23 5.68
C PHE A 365 -24.45 -12.05 5.70
N LEU A 366 -23.98 -10.83 6.03
CA LEU A 366 -24.80 -9.62 5.97
C LEU A 366 -25.33 -9.32 4.57
N TYR A 367 -24.65 -9.77 3.50
CA TYR A 367 -25.18 -9.72 2.14
C TYR A 367 -26.54 -10.42 1.99
N LYS A 368 -26.76 -11.48 2.76
CA LYS A 368 -28.01 -12.27 2.74
C LYS A 368 -28.99 -11.82 3.82
N ALA A 369 -28.51 -11.22 4.90
CA ALA A 369 -29.32 -10.80 6.04
C ALA A 369 -28.96 -9.37 6.52
N PRO A 370 -29.28 -8.31 5.74
CA PRO A 370 -28.97 -6.93 6.12
C PRO A 370 -29.63 -6.47 7.43
N VAL A 371 -30.77 -7.09 7.80
CA VAL A 371 -31.49 -6.79 9.05
C VAL A 371 -30.66 -7.05 10.32
N LEU A 372 -29.62 -7.89 10.24
CA LEU A 372 -28.72 -8.18 11.37
C LEU A 372 -27.67 -7.09 11.61
N MET A 373 -27.62 -6.04 10.78
CA MET A 373 -26.65 -4.94 10.88
C MET A 373 -26.54 -4.31 12.28
N PRO A 374 -27.65 -3.93 12.97
CA PRO A 374 -27.56 -3.33 14.30
C PRO A 374 -26.91 -4.28 15.32
N VAL A 375 -27.24 -5.56 15.25
CA VAL A 375 -26.65 -6.59 16.13
C VAL A 375 -25.16 -6.74 15.84
N MET A 376 -24.77 -6.73 14.56
CA MET A 376 -23.35 -6.88 14.18
C MET A 376 -22.49 -5.67 14.56
N TRP A 377 -23.04 -4.46 14.61
CA TRP A 377 -22.34 -3.32 15.20
C TRP A 377 -22.01 -3.57 16.67
N ILE A 378 -22.96 -4.11 17.45
CA ILE A 378 -22.75 -4.43 18.87
C ILE A 378 -21.71 -5.55 19.03
N VAL A 379 -21.86 -6.66 18.30
CA VAL A 379 -20.89 -7.78 18.31
C VAL A 379 -19.48 -7.27 18.00
N ARG A 380 -19.33 -6.43 16.97
CA ARG A 380 -18.04 -5.82 16.62
C ARG A 380 -17.44 -5.01 17.79
N LEU A 381 -18.25 -4.23 18.50
CA LEU A 381 -17.77 -3.41 19.62
C LEU A 381 -17.35 -4.26 20.82
N ILE A 382 -18.03 -5.38 21.07
CA ILE A 382 -17.70 -6.30 22.17
C ILE A 382 -16.44 -7.13 21.85
N CYS A 383 -16.28 -7.59 20.60
CA CYS A 383 -15.15 -8.43 20.19
C CYS A 383 -13.87 -7.63 19.89
N ALA A 384 -13.99 -6.35 19.53
CA ALA A 384 -12.83 -5.54 19.14
C ALA A 384 -11.78 -5.34 20.26
N PRO A 385 -12.15 -5.14 21.54
CA PRO A 385 -11.20 -5.10 22.65
C PRO A 385 -10.41 -6.39 22.84
N VAL A 386 -11.01 -7.55 22.57
CA VAL A 386 -10.33 -8.85 22.74
C VAL A 386 -9.32 -9.11 21.63
N THR A 387 -9.65 -8.71 20.40
CA THR A 387 -8.87 -9.07 19.20
C THR A 387 -7.95 -7.96 18.68
N LYS A 388 -8.20 -6.70 19.04
CA LYS A 388 -7.58 -5.51 18.40
C LYS A 388 -7.25 -4.39 19.40
N MET A 389 -7.05 -4.70 20.68
CA MET A 389 -6.86 -3.72 21.76
C MET A 389 -5.78 -2.67 21.46
N ASP A 390 -4.63 -3.09 20.95
CA ASP A 390 -3.52 -2.16 20.68
C ASP A 390 -3.84 -1.16 19.57
N ARG A 391 -4.57 -1.60 18.54
CA ARG A 391 -5.04 -0.70 17.48
C ARG A 391 -6.04 0.31 18.04
N ILE A 392 -6.96 -0.14 18.90
CA ILE A 392 -7.95 0.73 19.55
C ILE A 392 -7.24 1.76 20.44
N ARG A 393 -6.27 1.35 21.25
CA ARG A 393 -5.50 2.27 22.11
C ARG A 393 -4.80 3.36 21.29
N LYS A 394 -4.17 3.00 20.16
CA LYS A 394 -3.55 3.95 19.24
C LYS A 394 -4.56 4.92 18.63
N GLU A 395 -5.70 4.41 18.15
CA GLU A 395 -6.77 5.21 17.56
C GLU A 395 -7.42 6.15 18.58
N VAL A 396 -7.62 5.71 19.83
CA VAL A 396 -8.13 6.54 20.94
C VAL A 396 -7.13 7.63 21.31
N GLY A 397 -5.84 7.30 21.37
CA GLY A 397 -4.78 8.28 21.57
C GLY A 397 -4.79 9.37 20.49
N PHE A 398 -4.94 8.96 19.23
CA PHE A 398 -5.09 9.86 18.09
C PHE A 398 -6.35 10.73 18.20
N TRP A 399 -7.52 10.12 18.44
CA TRP A 399 -8.80 10.81 18.59
C TRP A 399 -8.78 11.86 19.72
N ARG A 400 -8.13 11.56 20.85
CA ARG A 400 -7.96 12.50 21.98
C ARG A 400 -7.12 13.72 21.62
N LYS A 401 -6.17 13.57 20.70
CA LYS A 401 -5.28 14.65 20.23
C LYS A 401 -5.89 15.48 19.10
N MET A 402 -6.95 15.01 18.42
CA MET A 402 -7.59 15.79 17.34
C MET A 402 -8.00 17.19 17.81
N GLY A 403 -7.75 18.22 17.01
CA GLY A 403 -8.08 19.62 17.31
C GLY A 403 -7.22 20.28 18.39
N LYS A 404 -6.27 19.57 19.00
CA LYS A 404 -5.19 20.22 19.74
C LYS A 404 -4.13 20.59 18.70
N LYS A 405 -4.03 21.87 18.34
CA LYS A 405 -2.84 22.35 17.63
C LYS A 405 -1.64 22.10 18.55
N GLU A 406 -0.68 21.29 18.10
CA GLU A 406 0.67 21.29 18.68
C GLU A 406 1.39 22.59 18.30
#